data_AF-A0A1D1VAR8-F1
#
_entry.id   AF-A0A1D1VAR8-F1
#
_cell.length_a   1.000
_cell.length_b   1.000
_cell.length_c   1.000
_cell.angle_alpha   90.00
_cell.angle_beta   90.00
_cell.angle_gamma   90.00
#
_symmetry.space_group_name_H-M   'P 1'
#
loop_
_entity.id
_entity.type
_entity.pdbx_description
1 polymer ?
#
loop_
_entity_poly.entity_id
_entity_poly.type
_entity_poly.pdbx_seq_one_letter_code
_entity_poly.pdbx_strand_id
1 'polypeptide(L)' 'MDRQRAADRSVNQLGGLYLNGKPLPVQMRQQILFLSICGLRPCDISRQLLISHGCVSKILTK' A
#
# COMPACT_ATOMS: atom_id res chain seq x y z
N MET A 1 -30.78 8.60 -2.80
CA MET A 1 -30.23 7.47 -3.60
C MET A 1 -28.75 7.73 -3.77
N ASP A 2 -28.00 7.65 -2.69
CA ASP A 2 -26.54 7.79 -2.69
C ASP A 2 -25.95 6.67 -3.54
N ARG A 3 -25.56 7.02 -4.78
CA ARG A 3 -24.77 6.14 -5.64
C ARG A 3 -23.43 5.94 -4.94
N GLN A 4 -23.37 4.90 -4.11
CA GLN A 4 -22.14 4.25 -3.67
C GLN A 4 -21.45 3.77 -4.96
N ARG A 5 -20.72 4.66 -5.64
CA ARG A 5 -19.76 4.28 -6.68
C ARG A 5 -18.82 3.33 -5.96
N ALA A 6 -18.95 2.04 -6.24
CA ALA A 6 -18.01 1.02 -5.80
C ALA A 6 -16.63 1.60 -6.09
N ALA A 7 -15.89 1.97 -5.03
CA ALA A 7 -14.53 2.45 -5.19
C ALA A 7 -13.82 1.31 -5.91
N ASP A 8 -13.39 1.56 -7.15
CA ASP A 8 -13.02 0.53 -8.10
C ASP A 8 -11.82 -0.23 -7.54
N ARG A 9 -12.11 -1.33 -6.83
CA ARG A 9 -11.14 -2.14 -6.12
C ARG A 9 -10.33 -2.82 -7.20
N SER A 10 -9.16 -2.26 -7.45
CA SER A 10 -8.24 -2.74 -8.47
C SER A 10 -7.17 -3.59 -7.82
N VAL A 11 -6.62 -4.52 -8.58
CA VAL A 11 -5.50 -5.37 -8.17
C VAL A 11 -4.26 -4.85 -8.89
N ASN A 12 -3.17 -4.63 -8.17
CA ASN A 12 -1.91 -4.22 -8.77
C ASN A 12 -1.13 -5.44 -9.33
N GLN A 13 0.01 -5.19 -9.97
CA GLN A 13 0.84 -6.25 -10.56
C GLN A 13 1.42 -7.27 -9.55
N LEU A 14 1.44 -6.91 -8.26
CA LEU A 14 1.88 -7.79 -7.18
C LEU A 14 0.69 -8.56 -6.56
N GLY A 15 -0.52 -8.40 -7.07
CA GLY A 15 -1.72 -9.04 -6.51
C GLY A 15 -2.35 -8.30 -5.33
N GLY A 16 -1.85 -7.12 -4.96
CA GLY A 16 -2.39 -6.34 -3.85
C GLY A 16 -3.58 -5.48 -4.25
N LEU A 17 -4.58 -5.44 -3.36
CA LEU A 17 -5.77 -4.61 -3.53
C LEU A 17 -5.47 -3.14 -3.25
N TYR A 18 -6.01 -2.26 -4.09
CA TYR A 18 -5.93 -0.82 -3.89
C TYR A 18 -7.17 -0.10 -4.43
N LEU A 19 -7.31 1.16 -4.04
CA LEU A 19 -8.41 2.03 -4.45
C LEU A 19 -7.83 3.21 -5.25
N ASN A 20 -8.25 3.33 -6.50
CA ASN A 20 -7.83 4.45 -7.35
C ASN A 20 -8.23 5.79 -6.72
N GLY A 21 -7.28 6.72 -6.66
CA GLY A 21 -7.50 8.07 -6.13
C GLY A 21 -7.71 8.16 -4.62
N LYS A 22 -7.56 7.06 -3.87
CA LYS A 22 -7.65 7.07 -2.39
C LYS A 22 -6.31 6.77 -1.73
N PRO A 23 -6.03 7.36 -0.55
CA PRO A 23 -4.81 7.06 0.19
C PRO A 23 -4.80 5.61 0.67
N LEU A 24 -3.59 5.06 0.84
CA LEU A 24 -3.40 3.76 1.47
C LEU A 24 -3.95 3.78 2.92
N PRO A 25 -4.68 2.74 3.37
CA PRO A 25 -5.20 2.68 4.73
C PRO A 25 -4.11 2.89 5.77
N VAL A 26 -4.43 3.57 6.87
CA VAL A 26 -3.48 3.90 7.95
C VAL A 26 -2.78 2.66 8.49
N GLN A 27 -3.52 1.56 8.66
CA GLN A 27 -2.97 0.27 9.11
C GLN A 27 -1.86 -0.26 8.18
N MET A 28 -2.08 -0.21 6.86
CA MET A 28 -1.07 -0.63 5.86
C MET A 28 0.15 0.30 5.87
N ARG A 29 -0.06 1.61 6.05
CA ARG A 29 1.06 2.58 6.19
C ARG A 29 1.89 2.29 7.45
N GLN A 30 1.23 2.04 8.58
CA GLN A 30 1.89 1.65 9.83
C GLN A 30 2.66 0.34 9.67
N GLN A 31 2.11 -0.63 8.94
CA GLN A 31 2.78 -1.91 8.70
C GLN A 31 4.05 -1.75 7.84
N ILE A 32 4.03 -0.85 6.84
CA ILE A 32 5.24 -0.50 6.07
C ILE A 32 6.32 0.09 7.00
N LEU A 33 5.95 1.03 7.87
CA LEU A 33 6.88 1.63 8.82
C LEU A 33 7.43 0.59 9.80
N PHE A 34 6.56 -0.23 10.38
CA PHE A 34 6.95 -1.29 11.31
C PHE A 34 7.97 -2.26 10.69
N LEU A 35 7.71 -2.77 9.49
CA LEU A 35 8.64 -3.70 8.82
C LEU A 35 9.96 -3.02 8.48
N SER A 36 9.96 -1.74 8.11
CA SER A 36 11.18 -0.98 7.89
C SER A 36 12.00 -0.83 9.18
N ILE A 37 11.35 -0.59 10.32
CA ILE A 37 12.00 -0.52 11.64
C ILE A 37 12.59 -1.89 12.02
N CYS A 38 11.93 -2.99 11.65
CA CYS A 38 12.46 -4.34 11.79
C CYS A 38 13.65 -4.65 10.85
N GLY A 39 14.11 -3.68 10.05
CA GLY A 39 15.26 -3.82 9.17
C GLY A 39 14.97 -4.51 7.84
N LEU A 40 13.70 -4.71 7.47
CA LEU A 40 13.38 -5.26 6.15
C LEU A 40 13.68 -4.22 5.07
N ARG A 41 14.24 -4.70 3.95
CA ARG A 41 14.51 -3.84 2.80
C ARG A 41 13.19 -3.41 2.15
N PRO A 42 13.10 -2.20 1.59
CA PRO A 42 11.87 -1.72 0.93
C PRO A 42 11.33 -2.66 -0.16
N CYS A 43 12.21 -3.35 -0.87
CA CYS A 43 11.83 -4.33 -1.89
C CYS A 43 11.18 -5.59 -1.29
N ASP A 44 11.62 -6.03 -0.10
CA ASP A 44 11.02 -7.15 0.62
C ASP A 44 9.65 -6.75 1.20
N ILE A 45 9.55 -5.54 1.76
CA ILE A 45 8.26 -4.97 2.23
C ILE A 45 7.24 -4.89 1.09
N SER A 46 7.66 -4.41 -0.08
CA SER A 46 6.82 -4.31 -1.29
C SER A 46 6.24 -5.67 -1.68
N ARG A 47 7.06 -6.72 -1.68
CA ARG A 47 6.63 -8.09 -1.99
C ARG A 47 5.73 -8.68 -0.90
N GLN A 48 6.07 -8.49 0.38
CA GLN A 48 5.32 -9.07 1.49
C GLN A 48 3.92 -8.47 1.65
N LEU A 49 3.78 -7.17 1.41
CA LEU A 49 2.50 -6.46 1.52
C LEU A 49 1.75 -6.35 0.19
N LEU A 50 2.35 -6.85 -0.91
CA LEU A 50 1.82 -6.74 -2.28
C LEU A 50 1.55 -5.27 -2.66
N ILE A 51 2.40 -4.34 -2.24
CA ILE A 51 2.27 -2.90 -2.50
C ILE A 51 3.39 -2.48 -3.45
N SER A 52 3.10 -1.56 -4.37
CA SER A 52 4.12 -1.09 -5.33
C SER A 52 5.31 -0.43 -4.62
N HIS A 53 6.52 -0.67 -5.14
CA HIS A 53 7.75 -0.11 -4.61
C HIS A 53 7.69 1.43 -4.46
N GLY A 54 7.11 2.11 -5.45
CA GLY A 54 6.94 3.57 -5.40
C GLY A 54 6.02 4.05 -4.28
N CYS A 55 5.05 3.23 -3.82
CA CYS A 55 4.23 3.56 -2.66
C CYS A 55 5.01 3.36 -1.36
N VAL A 56 5.75 2.24 -1.23
CA VAL A 56 6.64 1.99 -0.08
C VAL A 56 7.67 3.11 0.06
N SER A 57 8.37 3.45 -1.02
CA SER A 57 9.36 4.54 -1.02
C SER A 57 8.74 5.86 -0.56
N LYS A 58 7.57 6.26 -1.09
CA LYS A 58 6.90 7.51 -0.66
C LYS A 58 6.52 7.54 0.81
N ILE A 59 6.28 6.38 1.44
CA ILE A 59 5.94 6.29 2.86
C ILE A 59 7.21 6.35 3.72
N LEU A 60 8.34 5.86 3.23
CA LEU A 60 9.61 5.87 3.96
C LEU A 60 10.42 7.18 3.79
N THR A 61 10.20 7.92 2.71
CA THR A 61 10.92 9.16 2.40
C THR A 61 10.19 10.45 2.79
N LYS A 62 9.01 10.34 3.43
CA LYS A 62 8.22 11.47 3.93
C LYS A 62 7.97 11.29 5.42
#